data_AF-A0AAD3TCG6-F1
#
_entry.id   AF-A0AAD3TCG6-F1
#
_cell.length_a   1.000
_cell.length_b   1.000
_cell.length_c   1.000
_cell.angle_alpha   90.00
_cell.angle_beta   90.00
_cell.angle_gamma   90.00
#
_symmetry.space_group_name_H-M   'P 1'
#
loop_
_entity.id
_entity.type
_entity.pdbx_description
1 polymer ?
#
loop_
_entity_poly.entity_id
_entity_poly.type
_entity_poly.pdbx_seq_one_letter_code
_entity_poly.pdbx_strand_id
1 'polypeptide(L)'
;MFDEDTTRGGNVMQVEVLADFNEERISERVVHDRGASAKGSFEVTHEAFDLTCANLLRAPGFRTPVIVQFSIILHKHGSPETLQDPCGFAVPSYTKEGTFDLMENNLPVSCVCSNIQFQNMVYPFMPKPESHIQDNWRMLIAVLTILRTCTCFLSPLMMWGFYKTTGT
;
A
#
# COMPACT_ATOMS: atom_id res chain seq x y z
N MET A 1 27.49 41.47 6.15
CA MET A 1 27.28 42.33 7.32
C MET A 1 25.78 42.36 7.52
N PHE A 2 25.26 41.31 8.16
CA PHE A 2 23.84 41.20 8.48
C PHE A 2 23.67 41.88 9.84
N ASP A 3 22.84 42.93 9.88
CA ASP A 3 22.70 43.83 11.01
C ASP A 3 22.36 43.08 12.32
N GLU A 4 23.17 43.34 13.34
CA GLU A 4 23.16 42.68 14.65
C GLU A 4 21.99 43.10 15.56
N ASP A 5 21.16 44.09 15.19
CA ASP A 5 20.19 44.70 16.11
C ASP A 5 18.74 44.15 16.05
N THR A 6 18.45 43.13 15.23
CA THR A 6 17.14 42.42 15.27
C THR A 6 17.19 41.12 16.12
N THR A 7 18.27 40.90 16.88
CA THR A 7 18.63 39.61 17.48
C THR A 7 18.01 39.29 18.86
N ARG A 8 17.16 40.16 19.44
CA ARG A 8 16.52 39.88 20.76
C ARG A 8 15.13 39.24 20.69
N GLY A 9 14.58 39.10 19.50
CA GLY A 9 13.37 38.34 19.23
C GLY A 9 13.48 37.81 17.82
N GLY A 10 14.37 36.84 17.61
CA GLY A 10 14.54 36.19 16.30
C GLY A 10 13.17 35.81 15.76
N ASN A 11 12.87 36.20 14.52
CA ASN A 11 11.57 36.07 13.88
C ASN A 11 10.99 34.66 14.12
N VAL A 12 10.14 34.52 15.14
CA VAL A 12 9.63 33.22 15.61
C VAL A 12 8.96 32.47 14.48
N MET A 13 8.25 33.20 13.61
CA MET A 13 7.65 32.69 12.38
C MET A 13 8.65 32.03 11.42
N GLN A 14 9.87 32.56 11.28
CA GLN A 14 10.88 31.96 10.41
C GLN A 14 11.41 30.64 10.98
N VAL A 15 11.59 30.59 12.30
CA VAL A 15 12.06 29.38 12.99
C VAL A 15 11.00 28.29 12.92
N GLU A 16 9.72 28.62 13.13
CA GLU A 16 8.60 27.68 13.01
C GLU A 16 8.46 27.12 11.58
N VAL A 17 8.51 27.98 10.56
CA VAL A 17 8.42 27.52 9.16
C VAL A 17 9.59 26.61 8.78
N LEU A 18 10.81 26.90 9.27
CA LEU A 18 11.97 26.04 9.02
C LEU A 18 11.90 24.72 9.81
N ALA A 19 11.34 24.74 11.01
CA ALA A 19 11.12 23.54 11.81
C ALA A 19 10.09 22.62 11.13
N ASP A 20 8.95 23.17 10.71
CA ASP A 20 7.90 22.43 9.99
C ASP A 20 8.43 21.84 8.68
N PHE A 21 9.23 22.61 7.92
CA PHE A 21 9.85 22.14 6.68
C PHE A 21 10.81 20.96 6.91
N ASN A 22 11.57 20.97 8.00
CA ASN A 22 12.51 19.89 8.31
C ASN A 22 11.78 18.60 8.75
N GLU A 23 10.56 18.70 9.28
CA GLU A 23 9.78 17.57 9.82
C GLU A 23 8.63 17.10 8.91
N GLU A 24 8.47 17.70 7.72
CA GLU A 24 7.37 17.38 6.80
C GLU A 24 7.36 15.91 6.33
N ARG A 25 8.55 15.29 6.21
CA ARG A 25 8.67 13.94 5.67
C ARG A 25 8.55 12.88 6.75
N ILE A 26 7.42 12.20 6.73
CA ILE A 26 7.20 10.96 7.49
C ILE A 26 7.77 9.78 6.69
N SER A 27 8.23 8.74 7.37
CA SER A 27 8.72 7.52 6.72
C SER A 27 7.65 6.90 5.83
N GLU A 28 8.03 6.57 4.60
CA GLU A 28 7.26 5.79 3.64
C GLU A 28 6.84 4.42 4.18
N ARG A 29 5.72 3.88 3.65
CA ARG A 29 5.30 2.51 3.95
C ARG A 29 6.28 1.51 3.31
N VAL A 30 6.44 0.35 3.94
CA VAL A 30 7.31 -0.73 3.44
C VAL A 30 6.75 -1.34 2.15
N VAL A 31 5.43 -1.44 2.06
CA VAL A 31 4.64 -1.90 0.92
C VAL A 31 3.39 -1.03 0.81
N HIS A 32 2.74 -0.98 -0.35
CA HIS A 32 1.56 -0.13 -0.56
C HIS A 32 1.83 1.36 -0.30
N ASP A 33 3.05 1.80 -0.57
CA ASP A 33 3.50 3.15 -0.30
C ASP A 33 2.90 4.16 -1.29
N ARG A 34 2.95 3.82 -2.58
CA ARG A 34 2.27 4.59 -3.61
C ARG A 34 0.80 4.19 -3.66
N GLY A 35 -0.07 5.16 -3.45
CA GLY A 35 -1.51 4.96 -3.56
C GLY A 35 -2.31 6.25 -3.60
N ALA A 36 -3.55 6.14 -4.03
CA ALA A 36 -4.52 7.22 -4.09
C ALA A 36 -5.77 6.84 -3.30
N SER A 37 -6.36 7.82 -2.61
CA SER A 37 -7.52 7.59 -1.75
C SER A 37 -8.70 8.47 -2.14
N ALA A 38 -9.91 7.91 -2.03
CA ALA A 38 -11.16 8.61 -2.27
C ALA A 38 -12.16 8.36 -1.13
N LYS A 39 -12.90 9.41 -0.74
CA LYS A 39 -14.01 9.28 0.22
C LYS A 39 -15.28 8.83 -0.49
N GLY A 40 -16.05 7.97 0.15
CA GLY A 40 -17.31 7.48 -0.40
C GLY A 40 -18.28 7.00 0.67
N SER A 41 -19.35 6.35 0.23
CA SER A 41 -20.32 5.69 1.09
C SER A 41 -20.64 4.29 0.60
N PHE A 42 -20.65 3.32 1.49
CA PHE A 42 -21.09 1.96 1.25
C PHE A 42 -22.55 1.79 1.68
N GLU A 43 -23.36 1.15 0.83
CA GLU A 43 -24.75 0.81 1.11
C GLU A 43 -24.99 -0.63 0.69
N VAL A 44 -25.49 -1.46 1.61
CA VAL A 44 -25.81 -2.86 1.33
C VAL A 44 -27.13 -2.93 0.55
N THR A 45 -27.20 -3.79 -0.46
CA THR A 45 -28.42 -3.95 -1.28
C THR A 45 -29.39 -4.97 -0.71
N HIS A 46 -28.88 -6.02 -0.05
CA HIS A 46 -29.65 -7.12 0.51
C HIS A 46 -29.12 -7.43 1.91
N GLU A 47 -30.02 -7.75 2.85
CA GLU A 47 -29.63 -8.14 4.20
C GLU A 47 -28.91 -9.49 4.22
N ALA A 48 -27.87 -9.62 5.05
CA ALA A 48 -27.06 -10.84 5.20
C ALA A 48 -27.08 -11.40 6.63
N PHE A 49 -28.21 -11.24 7.34
CA PHE A 49 -28.35 -11.63 8.75
C PHE A 49 -28.13 -13.12 9.00
N ASP A 50 -28.42 -13.96 8.00
CA ASP A 50 -28.20 -15.41 8.07
C ASP A 50 -26.71 -15.81 8.10
N LEU A 51 -25.82 -14.92 7.65
CA LEU A 51 -24.38 -15.18 7.52
C LEU A 51 -23.53 -14.44 8.55
N THR A 52 -23.93 -13.24 8.96
CA THR A 52 -23.12 -12.39 9.84
C THR A 52 -23.96 -11.46 10.69
N CYS A 53 -23.44 -11.16 11.88
CA CYS A 53 -23.99 -10.16 12.79
C CYS A 53 -23.43 -8.75 12.54
N ALA A 54 -22.59 -8.55 11.53
CA ALA A 54 -21.96 -7.26 11.25
C ALA A 54 -22.99 -6.19 10.86
N ASN A 55 -23.03 -5.07 11.58
CA ASN A 55 -23.99 -3.99 11.30
C ASN A 55 -23.86 -3.36 9.90
N LEU A 56 -22.69 -3.46 9.26
CA LEU A 56 -22.47 -2.99 7.89
C LEU A 56 -23.40 -3.66 6.86
N LEU A 57 -23.80 -4.91 7.12
CA LEU A 57 -24.56 -5.76 6.18
C LEU A 57 -25.99 -6.05 6.67
N ARG A 58 -26.46 -5.30 7.67
CA ARG A 58 -27.67 -5.65 8.42
C ARG A 58 -28.98 -5.30 7.72
N ALA A 59 -29.06 -4.12 7.10
CA ALA A 59 -30.28 -3.66 6.43
C ALA A 59 -29.96 -2.69 5.29
N PRO A 60 -30.70 -2.76 4.16
CA PRO A 60 -30.56 -1.80 3.08
C PRO A 60 -30.97 -0.39 3.50
N GLY A 61 -30.42 0.62 2.82
CA GLY A 61 -30.68 2.03 3.10
C GLY A 61 -29.75 2.68 4.14
N PHE A 62 -28.89 1.91 4.82
CA PHE A 62 -27.87 2.47 5.69
C PHE A 62 -26.58 2.78 4.91
N ARG A 63 -26.19 4.06 4.90
CA ARG A 63 -24.95 4.52 4.27
C ARG A 63 -23.82 4.60 5.28
N THR A 64 -22.85 3.71 5.14
CA THR A 64 -21.63 3.71 5.94
C THR A 64 -20.57 4.57 5.25
N PRO A 65 -19.99 5.60 5.90
CA PRO A 65 -18.89 6.35 5.32
C PRO A 65 -17.66 5.44 5.18
N VAL A 66 -17.02 5.50 4.02
CA VAL A 66 -15.82 4.71 3.71
C VAL A 66 -14.74 5.60 3.10
N ILE A 67 -13.49 5.21 3.27
CA ILE A 67 -12.38 5.73 2.48
C ILE A 67 -11.81 4.55 1.72
N VAL A 68 -11.67 4.68 0.41
CA VAL A 68 -11.06 3.65 -0.44
C VAL A 68 -9.65 4.10 -0.79
N GLN A 69 -8.64 3.27 -0.53
CA GLN A 69 -7.27 3.49 -0.94
C GLN A 69 -6.87 2.42 -1.96
N PHE A 70 -6.48 2.87 -3.16
CA PHE A 70 -5.84 2.05 -4.17
C PHE A 70 -4.33 2.21 -4.05
N SER A 71 -3.56 1.14 -4.21
CA SER A 71 -2.10 1.19 -4.08
C SER A 71 -1.40 0.17 -4.96
N ILE A 72 -0.11 0.35 -5.19
CA ILE A 72 0.79 -0.66 -5.79
C ILE A 72 1.66 -1.26 -4.67
N ILE A 73 1.97 -2.55 -4.75
CA ILE A 73 2.56 -3.28 -3.62
C ILE A 73 4.05 -2.98 -3.42
N LEU A 74 4.85 -3.14 -4.48
CA LEU A 74 6.31 -3.26 -4.39
C LEU A 74 7.03 -1.94 -4.63
N HIS A 75 6.45 -1.07 -5.45
CA HIS A 75 7.11 0.16 -5.85
C HIS A 75 6.79 1.34 -4.91
N LYS A 76 7.78 2.22 -4.74
CA LYS A 76 7.73 3.36 -3.80
C LYS A 76 6.95 4.55 -4.33
N HIS A 77 6.70 5.55 -3.47
CA HIS A 77 5.95 6.77 -3.74
C HIS A 77 6.36 7.53 -5.03
N GLY A 78 7.62 7.43 -5.48
CA GLY A 78 8.11 8.09 -6.71
C GLY A 78 7.93 7.30 -8.02
N SER A 79 7.34 6.11 -7.98
CA SER A 79 7.21 5.23 -9.14
C SER A 79 5.98 5.54 -10.01
N PRO A 80 6.03 5.24 -11.33
CA PRO A 80 4.89 5.42 -12.21
C PRO A 80 3.72 4.48 -11.87
N GLU A 81 2.50 5.01 -11.90
CA GLU A 81 1.28 4.27 -11.53
C GLU A 81 0.92 3.15 -12.52
N THR A 82 1.45 3.20 -13.74
CA THR A 82 1.19 2.21 -14.79
C THR A 82 2.14 1.00 -14.75
N LEU A 83 2.99 0.90 -13.72
CA LEU A 83 3.86 -0.26 -13.56
C LEU A 83 3.02 -1.52 -13.31
N GLN A 84 3.51 -2.63 -13.84
CA GLN A 84 2.89 -3.92 -13.62
C GLN A 84 3.26 -4.41 -12.23
N ASP A 85 2.31 -4.28 -11.32
CA ASP A 85 2.40 -4.65 -9.92
C ASP A 85 0.98 -5.10 -9.52
N PRO A 86 0.79 -6.05 -8.59
CA PRO A 86 -0.52 -6.25 -8.01
C PRO A 86 -0.99 -4.93 -7.39
N CYS A 87 -2.29 -4.67 -7.48
CA CYS A 87 -2.89 -3.46 -6.93
C CYS A 87 -3.61 -3.81 -5.63
N GLY A 88 -3.25 -3.11 -4.55
CA GLY A 88 -3.95 -3.15 -3.28
C GLY A 88 -5.25 -2.34 -3.32
N PHE A 89 -6.25 -2.84 -2.60
CA PHE A 89 -7.58 -2.28 -2.45
C PHE A 89 -7.97 -2.32 -0.96
N ALA A 90 -7.85 -1.16 -0.31
CA ALA A 90 -8.13 -0.99 1.10
C ALA A 90 -9.40 -0.15 1.30
N VAL A 91 -10.36 -0.67 2.07
CA VAL A 91 -11.65 -0.02 2.36
C VAL A 91 -11.92 -0.02 3.86
N PRO A 92 -11.29 0.91 4.61
CA PRO A 92 -11.73 1.26 5.95
C PRO A 92 -13.17 1.80 5.94
N SER A 93 -14.03 1.11 6.66
CA SER A 93 -15.46 1.39 6.78
C SER A 93 -15.79 1.81 8.21
N TYR A 94 -16.33 3.01 8.40
CA TYR A 94 -16.58 3.56 9.72
C TYR A 94 -18.01 3.23 10.17
N THR A 95 -18.17 2.12 10.89
CA THR A 95 -19.48 1.66 11.37
C THR A 95 -19.76 2.15 12.80
N LYS A 96 -20.99 1.96 13.28
CA LYS A 96 -21.37 2.29 14.67
C LYS A 96 -20.74 1.37 15.72
N GLU A 97 -20.32 0.16 15.32
CA GLU A 97 -19.71 -0.84 16.21
C GLU A 97 -18.19 -0.76 16.23
N GLY A 98 -17.61 0.03 15.32
CA GLY A 98 -16.17 0.15 15.14
C GLY A 98 -15.78 0.31 13.68
N THR A 99 -14.50 0.55 13.44
CA THR A 99 -13.95 0.57 12.08
C THR A 99 -13.77 -0.86 11.59
N PHE A 100 -14.30 -1.16 10.40
CA PHE A 100 -14.10 -2.41 9.71
C PHE A 100 -13.21 -2.18 8.49
N ASP A 101 -12.03 -2.79 8.48
CA ASP A 101 -11.02 -2.59 7.43
C ASP A 101 -10.99 -3.80 6.50
N LEU A 102 -11.50 -3.64 5.27
CA LEU A 102 -11.34 -4.63 4.21
C LEU A 102 -10.05 -4.33 3.45
N MET A 103 -9.05 -5.21 3.55
CA MET A 103 -7.72 -5.01 2.97
C MET A 103 -7.43 -6.15 2.00
N GLU A 104 -7.58 -5.87 0.70
CA GLU A 104 -7.52 -6.88 -0.35
C GLU A 104 -6.59 -6.46 -1.49
N ASN A 105 -6.38 -7.36 -2.44
CA ASN A 105 -5.68 -7.08 -3.69
C ASN A 105 -6.60 -7.35 -4.90
N ASN A 106 -6.24 -6.83 -6.07
CA ASN A 106 -6.92 -7.12 -7.33
C ASN A 106 -6.73 -8.58 -7.82
N LEU A 107 -5.83 -9.35 -7.19
CA LEU A 107 -5.61 -10.76 -7.47
C LEU A 107 -6.36 -11.63 -6.45
N PRO A 108 -7.08 -12.68 -6.89
CA PRO A 108 -7.88 -13.52 -6.00
C PRO A 108 -7.05 -14.48 -5.13
N VAL A 109 -5.73 -14.56 -5.36
CA VAL A 109 -4.82 -15.44 -4.61
C VAL A 109 -3.54 -14.69 -4.25
N SER A 110 -3.05 -14.93 -3.04
CA SER A 110 -1.75 -14.42 -2.59
C SER A 110 -0.60 -15.27 -3.13
N CYS A 111 0.57 -14.65 -3.28
CA CYS A 111 1.81 -15.32 -3.70
C CYS A 111 2.43 -16.19 -2.58
N VAL A 112 1.97 -16.01 -1.34
CA VAL A 112 2.55 -16.65 -0.15
C VAL A 112 1.47 -17.23 0.74
N CYS A 113 1.74 -18.41 1.30
CA CYS A 113 0.83 -19.07 2.25
C CYS A 113 1.20 -18.79 3.71
N SER A 114 2.34 -18.15 3.97
CA SER A 114 2.84 -17.87 5.31
C SER A 114 3.41 -16.45 5.43
N ASN A 115 3.21 -15.83 6.58
CA ASN A 115 3.72 -14.48 6.88
C ASN A 115 5.26 -14.38 6.82
N ILE A 116 5.97 -15.47 7.14
CA ILE A 116 7.44 -15.50 7.04
C ILE A 116 7.88 -15.48 5.58
N GLN A 117 7.14 -16.18 4.72
CA GLN A 117 7.41 -16.19 3.28
C GLN A 117 7.16 -14.81 2.66
N PHE A 118 6.21 -14.03 3.19
CA PHE A 118 5.96 -12.66 2.72
C PHE A 118 7.19 -11.77 2.86
N GLN A 119 7.84 -11.76 4.03
CA GLN A 119 9.04 -10.94 4.25
C GLN A 119 10.19 -11.36 3.32
N ASN A 120 10.39 -12.67 3.17
CA ASN A 120 11.39 -13.23 2.27
C ASN A 120 11.07 -12.96 0.79
N MET A 121 9.79 -12.81 0.44
CA MET A 121 9.38 -12.40 -0.90
C MET A 121 9.67 -10.93 -1.13
N VAL A 122 9.26 -10.02 -0.24
CA VAL A 122 9.34 -8.57 -0.46
C VAL A 122 10.78 -8.07 -0.45
N TYR A 123 11.63 -8.61 0.44
CA TYR A 123 12.99 -8.10 0.64
C TYR A 123 13.88 -8.11 -0.64
N PRO A 124 13.84 -9.15 -1.50
CA PRO A 124 14.48 -9.16 -2.80
C PRO A 124 14.01 -8.10 -3.81
N PHE A 125 12.78 -7.60 -3.71
CA PHE A 125 12.27 -6.52 -4.57
C PHE A 125 12.78 -5.14 -4.14
N MET A 126 13.27 -5.02 -2.91
CA MET A 126 13.84 -3.78 -2.41
C MET A 126 15.28 -3.58 -2.91
N PRO A 127 15.71 -2.31 -3.11
CA PRO A 127 17.09 -2.01 -3.43
C PRO A 127 18.06 -2.57 -2.39
N LYS A 128 19.27 -2.96 -2.84
CA LYS A 128 20.31 -3.43 -1.92
C LYS A 128 20.67 -2.33 -0.92
N PRO A 129 20.93 -2.67 0.36
CA PRO A 129 21.29 -1.67 1.37
C PRO A 129 22.63 -0.99 1.07
N GLU A 130 23.55 -1.69 0.39
CA GLU A 130 24.89 -1.18 0.09
C GLU A 130 24.91 -0.24 -1.12
N SER A 131 24.17 -0.59 -2.18
CA SER A 131 24.24 0.11 -3.46
C SER A 131 23.02 0.96 -3.77
N HIS A 132 21.93 0.84 -3.01
CA HIS A 132 20.62 1.44 -3.31
C HIS A 132 20.10 1.16 -4.73
N ILE A 133 20.59 0.09 -5.36
CA ILE A 133 20.18 -0.35 -6.70
C ILE A 133 19.36 -1.64 -6.55
N GLN A 134 18.28 -1.72 -7.33
CA GLN A 134 17.45 -2.91 -7.46
C GLN A 134 18.15 -3.94 -8.35
N ASP A 135 18.20 -5.19 -7.90
CA ASP A 135 18.91 -6.27 -8.57
C ASP A 135 17.94 -7.32 -9.12
N ASN A 136 17.83 -7.35 -10.45
CA ASN A 136 16.93 -8.25 -11.17
C ASN A 136 17.20 -9.73 -10.85
N TRP A 137 18.46 -10.10 -10.55
CA TRP A 137 18.80 -11.48 -10.20
C TRP A 137 18.18 -11.92 -8.87
N ARG A 138 18.11 -11.01 -7.88
CA ARG A 138 17.48 -11.29 -6.57
C ARG A 138 15.97 -11.45 -6.72
N MET A 139 15.34 -10.59 -7.52
CA MET A 139 13.92 -10.69 -7.84
C MET A 139 13.59 -12.03 -8.52
N LEU A 140 14.40 -12.44 -9.49
CA LEU A 140 14.20 -13.70 -10.20
C LEU A 140 14.27 -14.91 -9.27
N ILE A 141 15.27 -14.97 -8.38
CA ILE A 141 15.39 -16.05 -7.40
C ILE A 141 14.17 -16.09 -6.47
N ALA A 142 13.68 -14.93 -6.03
CA ALA A 142 12.48 -14.84 -5.20
C ALA A 142 11.25 -15.42 -5.91
N VAL A 143 11.02 -15.00 -7.17
CA VAL A 143 9.93 -15.50 -8.01
C VAL A 143 10.05 -17.01 -8.23
N LEU A 144 11.23 -17.53 -8.55
CA LEU A 144 11.46 -18.96 -8.74
C LEU A 144 11.21 -19.78 -7.46
N THR A 145 11.52 -19.24 -6.30
CA THR A 145 11.27 -19.87 -5.00
C THR A 145 9.77 -19.96 -4.71
N ILE A 146 9.01 -18.92 -5.08
CA ILE A 146 7.55 -18.88 -4.97
C ILE A 146 6.90 -19.88 -5.92
N LEU A 147 7.32 -19.93 -7.18
CA LEU A 147 6.77 -20.87 -8.16
C LEU A 147 6.94 -22.34 -7.76
N ARG A 148 7.94 -22.65 -6.93
CA ARG A 148 8.14 -23.98 -6.35
C ARG A 148 7.20 -24.29 -5.19
N THR A 149 6.74 -23.29 -4.47
CA THR A 149 5.96 -23.44 -3.23
C THR A 149 4.45 -23.22 -3.46
N CYS A 150 4.10 -22.29 -4.36
CA CYS A 150 2.73 -21.97 -4.75
C CYS A 150 2.54 -22.21 -6.25
N THR A 151 2.10 -23.41 -6.60
CA THR A 151 1.79 -23.80 -8.00
C THR A 151 0.61 -23.04 -8.59
N CYS A 152 -0.24 -22.42 -7.76
CA CYS A 152 -1.40 -21.62 -8.19
C CYS A 152 -1.02 -20.44 -9.10
N PHE A 153 0.23 -19.96 -9.03
CA PHE A 153 0.74 -18.86 -9.84
C PHE A 153 1.28 -19.28 -11.22
N LEU A 154 1.34 -20.58 -11.52
CA LEU A 154 1.75 -21.11 -12.82
C LEU A 154 0.65 -20.96 -13.89
N SER A 155 -0.50 -20.38 -13.56
CA SER A 155 -1.53 -20.10 -14.55
C SER A 155 -1.02 -19.05 -15.57
N PRO A 156 -1.29 -19.23 -16.88
CA PRO A 156 -0.84 -18.30 -17.92
C PRO A 156 -1.25 -16.84 -17.69
N LEU A 157 -2.38 -16.62 -17.00
CA LEU A 157 -2.90 -15.29 -16.69
C LEU A 157 -2.01 -14.53 -15.69
N MET A 158 -1.44 -15.23 -14.70
CA MET A 158 -0.60 -14.63 -13.66
C MET A 158 0.86 -14.48 -14.12
N MET A 159 1.39 -15.46 -14.86
CA MET A 159 2.74 -15.37 -15.43
C MET A 159 2.85 -14.25 -16.48
N TRP A 160 1.78 -13.96 -17.23
CA TRP A 160 1.80 -12.86 -18.20
C TRP A 160 1.93 -11.48 -17.54
N GLY A 161 1.39 -11.31 -16.32
CA GLY A 161 1.53 -10.08 -15.53
C GLY A 161 2.93 -9.89 -14.93
N PHE A 162 3.66 -10.98 -14.62
CA PHE A 162 5.02 -10.91 -14.06
C PHE A 162 6.13 -10.95 -15.12
N TYR A 163 5.92 -11.55 -16.30
CA TYR A 163 6.98 -11.69 -17.32
C TYR A 163 7.31 -10.37 -18.04
N LYS A 164 6.43 -9.38 -17.99
CA LYS A 164 6.63 -8.08 -18.67
C LYS A 164 7.29 -7.00 -17.81
N THR A 165 7.53 -7.24 -16.51
CA THR A 165 8.34 -6.34 -15.66
C THR A 165 9.85 -6.49 -15.86
N THR A 166 10.32 -7.53 -16.55
CA THR A 166 11.74 -7.75 -16.88
C THR A 166 12.10 -7.34 -18.31
N GLY A 167 11.15 -6.76 -19.06
CA GLY A 167 11.27 -6.47 -20.48
C GLY A 167 11.17 -4.98 -20.81
N THR A 168 11.99 -4.13 -20.17
CA THR A 168 12.56 -2.88 -20.70
C THR A 168 13.61 -2.37 -19.72
#